data_AF-A0A7X7N658-F1
#
_entry.id   AF-A0A7X7N658-F1
#
_cell.length_a   1.000
_cell.length_b   1.000
_cell.length_c   1.000
_cell.angle_alpha   90.00
_cell.angle_beta   90.00
_cell.angle_gamma   90.00
#
_symmetry.space_group_name_H-M   'P 1'
#
loop_
_entity.id
_entity.type
_entity.pdbx_description
1 polymer ?
#
loop_
_entity_poly.entity_id
_entity_poly.type
_entity_poly.pdbx_seq_one_letter_code
_entity_poly.pdbx_strand_id
1 'polypeptide(L)' 'MNIKDKKIVVAGLGTTGFETALFLSKKGVDVYLTESKITEDISKNISILQSKNIKTEVGGHTEKFVSDMDILV' A
#
# COMPACT_ATOMS: atom_id res chain seq x y z
N MET A 1 -8.43 -14.07 11.41
CA MET A 1 -6.97 -13.79 11.31
C MET A 1 -6.68 -12.55 12.14
N ASN A 2 -5.69 -12.58 13.04
CA ASN A 2 -5.26 -11.40 13.78
C ASN A 2 -4.14 -10.70 12.99
N ILE A 3 -4.33 -9.42 12.67
CA ILE A 3 -3.42 -8.64 11.80
C ILE A 3 -2.90 -7.36 12.46
N LYS A 4 -3.21 -7.11 13.74
CA LYS A 4 -2.87 -5.85 14.42
C LYS A 4 -1.39 -5.50 14.40
N ASP A 5 -0.53 -6.50 14.55
CA ASP A 5 0.93 -6.31 14.67
C ASP A 5 1.67 -6.72 13.39
N LYS A 6 0.98 -6.73 12.25
CA LYS A 6 1.52 -7.19 10.96
C LYS A 6 1.84 -6.00 10.05
N LYS A 7 2.97 -6.08 9.35
CA LYS A 7 3.26 -5.20 8.21
C LYS A 7 2.62 -5.79 6.97
N ILE A 8 1.70 -5.06 6.35
CA ILE A 8 0.98 -5.52 5.17
C ILE A 8 1.37 -4.65 3.99
N VAL A 9 1.73 -5.29 2.88
CA VAL A 9 1.92 -4.62 1.59
C VAL A 9 0.79 -4.97 0.65
N VAL A 10 0.23 -3.96 0.00
CA VAL A 10 -0.71 -4.09 -1.10
C VAL A 10 0.05 -3.88 -2.41
N ALA A 11 0.06 -4.87 -3.29
CA ALA A 11 0.70 -4.77 -4.60
C ALA A 11 -0.34 -4.41 -5.67
N GLY A 12 -0.17 -3.22 -6.25
CA GLY A 12 -1.02 -2.67 -7.29
C GLY A 12 -2.01 -1.61 -6.77
N LEU A 13 -2.15 -0.53 -7.53
CA LEU A 13 -3.02 0.61 -7.26
C LEU A 13 -4.15 0.71 -8.30
N GLY A 14 -5.00 -0.31 -8.31
CA GLY A 14 -6.35 -0.21 -8.88
C GLY A 14 -7.37 0.28 -7.86
N THR A 15 -8.66 0.23 -8.20
CA THR A 15 -9.76 0.54 -7.27
C THR A 15 -9.69 -0.30 -6.00
N THR A 16 -9.51 -1.61 -6.14
CA THR A 16 -9.43 -2.53 -5.00
C THR A 16 -8.18 -2.30 -4.17
N GLY A 17 -7.01 -2.08 -4.80
CA GLY A 17 -5.76 -1.84 -4.07
C GLY A 17 -5.84 -0.58 -3.20
N PHE A 18 -6.40 0.50 -3.75
CA PHE A 18 -6.63 1.75 -3.02
C PHE A 18 -7.56 1.54 -1.82
N GLU A 19 -8.73 0.94 -2.02
CA GLU A 19 -9.70 0.71 -0.94
C GLU A 19 -9.18 -0.27 0.12
N THR A 20 -8.45 -1.31 -0.29
CA THR A 20 -7.80 -2.25 0.63
C THR A 20 -6.78 -1.54 1.51
N ALA A 21 -5.92 -0.69 0.93
CA ALA A 21 -4.93 0.05 1.71
C ALA A 21 -5.59 0.97 2.74
N LEU A 22 -6.67 1.67 2.35
CA LEU A 22 -7.46 2.51 3.27
C LEU A 22 -8.14 1.69 4.37
N PHE A 23 -8.74 0.56 4.01
CA PHE A 23 -9.44 -0.31 4.94
C PHE A 23 -8.49 -0.89 6.01
N LEU A 24 -7.32 -1.35 5.60
CA LEU A 24 -6.30 -1.90 6.50
C LEU A 24 -5.72 -0.80 7.39
N SER A 25 -5.45 0.39 6.84
CA SER A 25 -4.97 1.55 7.60
C SER A 25 -5.98 1.95 8.69
N LYS A 26 -7.29 1.97 8.37
CA LYS A 26 -8.37 2.23 9.35
C LYS A 26 -8.45 1.20 10.48
N LYS A 27 -7.89 -0.01 10.29
CA LYS A 27 -7.79 -1.02 11.35
C LYS A 27 -6.59 -0.82 12.28
N GLY A 28 -5.78 0.20 12.05
CA GLY A 28 -4.60 0.52 12.84
C GLY A 28 -3.41 -0.40 12.56
N VAL A 29 -3.31 -0.91 11.34
CA VAL A 29 -2.23 -1.81 10.89
C VAL A 29 -1.21 -1.01 10.07
N ASP A 30 0.05 -1.43 10.10
CA ASP A 30 1.10 -0.85 9.26
C ASP A 30 0.92 -1.27 7.80
N VAL A 31 0.49 -0.31 6.96
CA VAL A 31 0.18 -0.56 5.55
C VAL A 31 1.19 0.10 4.63
N TYR A 32 1.61 -0.67 3.64
CA TYR A 32 2.48 -0.28 2.53
C TYR A 32 1.73 -0.53 1.23
N LEU A 33 2.00 0.28 0.21
CA LEU A 33 1.46 0.05 -1.13
C LEU A 33 2.54 0.25 -2.19
N THR A 34 2.63 -0.66 -3.14
CA THR A 34 3.59 -0.57 -4.25
C THR A 34 2.87 -0.64 -5.59
N GLU A 35 3.25 0.20 -6.55
CA GLU A 35 2.68 0.23 -7.90
C GLU A 35 3.78 0.42 -8.95
N SER A 36 3.76 -0.44 -9.98
CA SER A 36 4.69 -0.39 -11.11
C SER A 36 4.49 0.79 -12.05
N LYS A 37 3.23 1.22 -12.25
CA LYS A 37 2.85 2.24 -13.23
C LYS A 37 2.97 3.65 -12.64
N ILE A 38 3.24 4.62 -13.51
CA ILE A 38 3.20 6.05 -13.18
C ILE A 38 2.21 6.70 -14.13
N THR A 39 1.02 7.02 -13.63
CA THR A 39 0.00 7.81 -14.34
C THR A 39 -0.46 8.97 -13.46
N GLU A 40 -1.19 9.92 -14.04
CA GLU A 40 -1.73 11.04 -13.29
C GLU A 40 -2.72 10.59 -12.20
N ASP A 41 -3.59 9.63 -12.53
CA ASP A 41 -4.56 9.05 -11.59
C ASP A 41 -3.87 8.27 -10.46
N ILE A 42 -2.83 7.50 -10.78
CA ILE A 42 -2.00 6.82 -9.78
C ILE A 42 -1.36 7.85 -8.85
N SER A 43 -0.78 8.91 -9.41
CA SER A 43 -0.11 9.95 -8.63
C SER A 43 -1.07 10.64 -7.66
N LYS A 44 -2.30 10.96 -8.11
CA LYS A 44 -3.37 11.51 -7.26
C LYS A 44 -3.72 10.56 -6.10
N ASN A 45 -3.93 9.28 -6.40
CA ASN A 45 -4.26 8.28 -5.38
C ASN A 45 -3.11 8.07 -4.39
N ILE A 46 -1.86 8.07 -4.86
CA ILE A 46 -0.67 7.97 -4.02
C ILE A 46 -0.61 9.15 -3.04
N SER A 47 -0.84 10.39 -3.51
CA SER A 47 -0.88 11.56 -2.62
C SER A 47 -1.94 11.42 -1.53
N ILE A 48 -3.12 10.88 -1.86
CA ILE A 48 -4.19 10.63 -0.88
C ILE A 48 -3.75 9.57 0.15
N LEU A 49 -3.14 8.46 -0.28
CA LEU A 49 -2.66 7.42 0.61
C LEU A 49 -1.56 7.94 1.55
N GLN A 50 -0.60 8.69 1.02
CA GLN A 50 0.48 9.31 1.79
C GLN A 50 -0.05 10.29 2.83
N SER A 51 -1.09 11.07 2.50
CA SER A 51 -1.76 11.96 3.48
C SER A 51 -2.39 11.22 4.67
N LYS A 52 -2.56 9.90 4.56
CA LYS A 52 -3.07 9.00 5.60
C LYS A 52 -1.96 8.18 6.27
N ASN A 53 -0.70 8.58 6.10
CA ASN A 53 0.49 7.90 6.61
C ASN A 53 0.70 6.48 6.06
N ILE A 54 0.13 6.15 4.89
CA ILE A 54 0.40 4.89 4.20
C ILE A 54 1.68 5.08 3.38
N LYS A 55 2.67 4.21 3.58
CA LYS A 55 3.94 4.27 2.86
C LYS A 55 3.76 3.73 1.45
N THR A 56 4.32 4.42 0.45
CA THR A 56 4.14 4.03 -0.95
C THR A 56 5.43 3.93 -1.74
N GLU A 57 5.44 3.03 -2.71
CA GLU A 57 6.43 2.94 -3.79
C GLU A 57 5.70 3.03 -5.13
N VAL A 58 6.25 3.80 -6.07
CA VAL A 58 5.67 3.98 -7.41
C VAL A 58 6.77 3.86 -8.44
N GLY A 59 6.46 3.30 -9.61
CA GLY A 59 7.43 3.07 -10.69
C GLY A 59 8.15 1.73 -10.58
N GLY A 60 7.71 0.84 -9.69
CA GLY A 60 8.30 -0.48 -9.53
C GLY A 60 7.71 -1.26 -8.35
N HIS A 61 8.26 -2.45 -8.15
CA HIS A 61 8.01 -3.32 -7.01
C HIS A 61 9.36 -3.80 -6.48
N THR A 62 10.07 -2.97 -5.73
CA THR A 62 11.43 -3.34 -5.30
C THR A 62 11.36 -4.41 -4.21
N GLU A 63 12.28 -5.37 -4.27
CA GLU A 63 12.38 -6.41 -3.26
C GLU A 63 12.52 -5.81 -1.86
N LYS A 64 13.33 -4.75 -1.73
CA LYS A 64 13.51 -4.01 -0.47
C LYS A 64 12.20 -3.48 0.12
N PHE A 65 11.24 -3.11 -0.72
CA PHE A 65 9.96 -2.59 -0.27
C PHE A 65 9.00 -3.69 0.22
N VAL A 66 9.16 -4.91 -0.30
CA VAL A 66 8.25 -6.05 -0.04
C VAL A 66 8.83 -7.06 0.96
N SER A 67 10.15 -7.19 1.06
CA SER A 67 10.83 -8.30 1.77
C SER A 67 10.61 -8.34 3.29
N ASP A 68 10.27 -7.21 3.91
CA ASP A 68 10.05 -7.09 5.37
C ASP A 68 8.55 -7.14 5.75
N MET A 69 7.70 -7.60 4.83
CA MET A 69 6.25 -7.63 5.01
C MET A 69 5.78 -9.00 5.47
N ASP A 70 4.85 -9.03 6.42
CA ASP A 70 4.26 -10.27 6.92
C ASP A 70 3.20 -10.83 5.95
N ILE A 71 2.52 -9.95 5.22
CA ILE A 71 1.39 -10.28 4.34
C ILE A 71 1.51 -9.44 3.07
N LEU A 72 1.40 -10.11 1.93
CA LEU A 72 1.20 -9.50 0.62
C LEU A 72 -0.26 -9.70 0.20
N VAL A 73 -0.89 -8.61 -0.25
CA VAL A 73 -2.27 -8.59 -0.77
C VAL A 73 -2.28 -8.10 -2.20
#